data_AF-F3GAM7-F1
#
_entry.id   AF-F3GAM7-F1
#
_cell.length_a   1.000
_cell.length_b   1.000
_cell.length_c   1.000
_cell.angle_alpha   90.00
_cell.angle_beta   90.00
_cell.angle_gamma   90.00
#
_symmetry.space_group_name_H-M   'P 1'
#
loop_
_entity.id
_entity.type
_entity.pdbx_description
1 polymer ?
#
loop_
_entity_poly.entity_id
_entity_poly.type
_entity_poly.pdbx_seq_one_letter_code
_entity_poly.pdbx_strand_id
1 'polypeptide(L)'
;TFVISSLLAFLKQHDPKTLSSQLAYLQLSSRDFEILEEMQSKTAWLGVAENIVFENFKKCAKFVSPFSINNPNGWRYWLIHLANSYRARQVYNDRLHQNSETQAHFGRSGLGMLAHDPSEGKTLYLFNESARDQAKDQLREDIPKFLYDSVPALSVREFFERIYNNTPAHSDDINAALLSSNEIEIQTATGGTRRKANQIHTTDIIAFKKQRSFFFPK
;
A
#
# COMPACT_ATOMS: atom_id res chain seq x y z
N THR A 1 11.54 -0.20 -16.36
CA THR A 1 10.84 -1.47 -16.60
C THR A 1 11.85 -2.57 -16.70
N PHE A 2 11.65 -3.69 -16.03
CA PHE A 2 12.48 -4.88 -16.23
C PHE A 2 11.61 -6.14 -16.21
N VAL A 3 12.01 -7.15 -16.97
CA VAL A 3 11.30 -8.42 -17.10
C VAL A 3 11.53 -9.22 -15.82
N ILE A 4 10.44 -9.63 -15.15
CA ILE A 4 10.54 -10.36 -13.87
C ILE A 4 11.22 -11.70 -14.10
N SER A 5 10.84 -12.44 -15.15
CA SER A 5 11.46 -13.72 -15.46
C SER A 5 12.95 -13.63 -15.78
N SER A 6 13.42 -12.54 -16.39
CA SER A 6 14.84 -12.32 -16.64
C SER A 6 15.60 -11.99 -15.36
N LEU A 7 15.01 -11.20 -14.45
CA LEU A 7 15.60 -10.98 -13.12
C LEU A 7 15.66 -12.30 -12.35
N LEU A 8 14.57 -13.07 -12.32
CA LEU A 8 14.51 -14.39 -11.69
C LEU A 8 15.57 -15.35 -12.24
N ALA A 9 15.75 -15.38 -13.56
CA ALA A 9 16.73 -16.23 -14.21
C ALA A 9 18.18 -15.76 -13.99
N PHE A 10 18.39 -14.45 -13.81
CA PHE A 10 19.70 -13.88 -13.48
C PHE A 10 20.10 -14.19 -12.03
N LEU A 11 19.14 -14.20 -11.11
CA LEU A 11 19.38 -14.52 -9.70
C LEU A 11 19.66 -16.02 -9.55
N LYS A 12 20.82 -16.36 -8.98
CA LYS A 12 21.15 -17.77 -8.74
C LYS A 12 20.47 -18.30 -7.48
N GLN A 13 19.16 -18.53 -7.57
CA GLN A 13 18.29 -18.93 -6.45
C GLN A 13 18.71 -20.22 -5.73
N HIS A 14 19.50 -21.08 -6.38
CA HIS A 14 20.02 -22.33 -5.82
C HIS A 14 21.51 -22.27 -5.44
N ASP A 15 22.12 -21.07 -5.48
CA ASP A 15 23.50 -20.82 -5.07
C ASP A 15 23.52 -19.65 -4.07
N PRO A 16 23.37 -19.94 -2.76
CA PRO A 16 23.23 -18.93 -1.70
C PRO A 16 24.36 -17.92 -1.67
N LYS A 17 25.60 -18.36 -1.93
CA LYS A 17 26.78 -17.49 -1.91
C LYS A 17 26.76 -16.51 -3.06
N THR A 18 26.46 -16.99 -4.27
CA THR A 18 26.37 -16.11 -5.44
C THR A 18 25.16 -15.18 -5.34
N LEU A 19 24.02 -15.67 -4.86
CA LEU A 19 22.83 -14.85 -4.64
C LEU A 19 23.10 -13.72 -3.64
N SER A 20 23.79 -14.04 -2.53
CA SER A 20 24.19 -13.05 -1.53
C SER A 20 25.11 -11.98 -2.11
N SER A 21 26.10 -12.37 -2.94
CA SER A 21 26.96 -11.43 -3.66
C SER A 21 26.18 -10.57 -4.68
N GLN A 22 25.28 -11.18 -5.46
CA GLN A 22 24.43 -10.49 -6.43
C GLN A 22 23.52 -9.46 -5.77
N LEU A 23 23.10 -9.70 -4.52
CA LEU A 23 22.21 -8.81 -3.76
C LEU A 23 22.95 -7.99 -2.69
N ALA A 24 24.29 -8.04 -2.64
CA ALA A 24 25.09 -7.42 -1.57
C ALA A 24 24.89 -5.90 -1.46
N TYR A 25 24.65 -5.23 -2.60
CA TYR A 25 24.40 -3.79 -2.66
C TYR A 25 23.07 -3.37 -2.01
N LEU A 26 22.14 -4.32 -1.83
CA LEU A 26 20.84 -4.10 -1.19
C LEU A 26 20.92 -4.21 0.34
N GLN A 27 22.09 -4.56 0.89
CA GLN A 27 22.33 -4.68 2.34
C GLN A 27 21.35 -5.63 3.04
N LEU A 28 20.95 -6.71 2.36
CA LEU A 28 20.06 -7.72 2.92
C LEU A 28 20.75 -8.49 4.04
N SER A 29 19.99 -8.80 5.10
CA SER A 29 20.47 -9.60 6.21
C SER A 29 20.46 -11.09 5.85
N SER A 30 21.25 -11.92 6.54
CA SER A 30 21.25 -13.38 6.35
C SER A 30 19.85 -13.98 6.50
N ARG A 31 19.01 -13.38 7.38
CA ARG A 31 17.62 -13.78 7.60
C ARG A 31 16.73 -13.55 6.38
N ASP A 32 16.99 -12.51 5.59
CA ASP A 32 16.25 -12.24 4.35
C ASP A 32 16.53 -13.32 3.30
N PHE A 33 17.77 -13.85 3.28
CA PHE A 33 18.14 -14.97 2.39
C PHE A 33 17.56 -16.30 2.85
N GLU A 34 17.54 -16.57 4.16
CA GLU A 34 16.88 -17.76 4.73
C GLU A 34 15.39 -17.79 4.37
N ILE A 35 14.68 -16.66 4.48
CA ILE A 35 13.27 -16.53 4.06
C ILE A 35 13.11 -16.80 2.56
N LEU A 36 14.03 -16.30 1.72
CA LEU A 36 13.99 -16.53 0.27
C LEU A 36 14.24 -18.00 -0.10
N GLU A 37 15.09 -18.72 0.63
CA GLU A 37 15.39 -20.14 0.44
C GLU A 37 14.25 -21.05 0.93
N GLU A 38 13.57 -20.69 2.02
CA GLU A 38 12.43 -21.45 2.56
C GLU A 38 11.17 -21.32 1.69
N MET A 39 11.06 -20.27 0.87
CA MET A 39 9.91 -20.02 0.00
C MET A 39 9.92 -20.87 -1.27
N GLN A 40 9.38 -22.09 -1.18
CA GLN A 40 9.26 -23.04 -2.31
C GLN A 40 8.27 -22.59 -3.42
N SER A 41 7.37 -21.65 -3.16
CA SER A 41 6.38 -21.20 -4.17
C SER A 41 6.80 -19.89 -4.83
N LYS A 42 6.75 -19.84 -6.18
CA LYS A 42 7.04 -18.65 -6.99
C LYS A 42 6.31 -17.39 -6.51
N THR A 43 5.09 -17.53 -6.01
CA THR A 43 4.26 -16.43 -5.51
C THR A 43 4.81 -15.78 -4.24
N ALA A 44 5.24 -16.59 -3.27
CA ALA A 44 5.75 -16.08 -2.01
C ALA A 44 7.08 -15.31 -2.22
N TRP A 45 7.95 -15.86 -3.07
CA TRP A 45 9.20 -15.21 -3.47
C TRP A 45 8.96 -13.85 -4.13
N LEU A 46 7.93 -13.72 -4.98
CA LEU A 46 7.60 -12.44 -5.62
C LEU A 46 7.26 -11.35 -4.60
N GLY A 47 6.52 -11.69 -3.55
CA GLY A 47 6.20 -10.75 -2.47
C GLY A 47 7.45 -10.27 -1.71
N VAL A 48 8.37 -11.18 -1.37
CA VAL A 48 9.63 -10.81 -0.69
C VAL A 48 10.51 -9.95 -1.58
N ALA A 49 10.67 -10.33 -2.85
CA ALA A 49 11.47 -9.57 -3.79
C ALA A 49 10.85 -8.19 -4.10
N GLU A 50 9.52 -8.09 -4.15
CA GLU A 50 8.81 -6.81 -4.24
C GLU A 50 9.06 -5.93 -3.01
N ASN A 51 9.06 -6.51 -1.80
CA ASN A 51 9.42 -5.80 -0.56
C ASN A 51 10.85 -5.27 -0.59
N ILE A 52 11.81 -6.11 -0.99
CA ILE A 52 13.23 -5.72 -1.09
C ILE A 52 13.39 -4.55 -2.07
N VAL A 53 12.72 -4.62 -3.22
CA VAL A 53 12.71 -3.54 -4.21
C VAL A 53 12.11 -2.26 -3.59
N PHE A 54 10.94 -2.36 -2.96
CA PHE A 54 10.30 -1.23 -2.28
C PHE A 54 11.23 -0.57 -1.24
N GLU A 55 11.80 -1.37 -0.33
CA GLU A 55 12.64 -0.92 0.78
C GLU A 55 13.95 -0.26 0.30
N ASN A 56 14.49 -0.68 -0.84
CA ASN A 56 15.68 -0.07 -1.40
C ASN A 56 15.36 1.21 -2.19
N PHE A 57 14.29 1.21 -2.99
CA PHE A 57 13.94 2.37 -3.81
C PHE A 57 13.24 3.48 -3.02
N LYS A 58 12.64 3.22 -1.85
CA LYS A 58 12.09 4.28 -0.98
C LYS A 58 13.15 5.29 -0.53
N LYS A 59 14.43 4.92 -0.61
CA LYS A 59 15.57 5.82 -0.35
C LYS A 59 15.79 6.82 -1.50
N CYS A 60 15.23 6.58 -2.67
CA CYS A 60 15.45 7.36 -3.89
C CYS A 60 14.34 8.36 -4.21
N ALA A 61 13.13 8.19 -3.65
CA ALA A 61 12.00 9.08 -3.86
C ALA A 61 11.04 9.06 -2.66
N LYS A 62 10.27 10.15 -2.47
CA LYS A 62 9.29 10.21 -1.36
C LYS A 62 8.16 9.20 -1.51
N PHE A 63 7.76 8.89 -2.73
CA PHE A 63 6.71 7.92 -3.04
C PHE A 63 7.23 6.87 -4.00
N VAL A 64 7.11 5.61 -3.61
CA VAL A 64 7.56 4.45 -4.41
C VAL A 64 6.42 3.45 -4.50
N SER A 65 6.17 2.96 -5.71
CA SER A 65 5.24 1.86 -5.93
C SER A 65 5.87 0.89 -6.92
N PRO A 66 6.38 -0.26 -6.44
CA PRO A 66 6.53 -1.41 -7.32
C PRO A 66 5.14 -1.97 -7.63
N PHE A 67 5.00 -2.58 -8.80
CA PHE A 67 3.84 -3.37 -9.16
C PHE A 67 4.19 -4.25 -10.36
N SER A 68 3.44 -5.34 -10.51
CA SER A 68 3.58 -6.26 -11.62
C SER A 68 2.56 -6.00 -12.71
N ILE A 69 3.01 -5.97 -13.96
CA ILE A 69 2.11 -6.10 -15.11
C ILE A 69 1.61 -7.55 -15.09
N ASN A 70 0.30 -7.70 -14.92
CA ASN A 70 -0.40 -8.95 -15.00
C ASN A 70 -0.70 -9.25 -16.47
N ASN A 71 0.13 -10.09 -17.08
CA ASN A 71 -0.10 -10.65 -18.41
C ASN A 71 -0.18 -12.18 -18.30
N PRO A 72 -1.40 -12.75 -18.20
CA PRO A 72 -1.58 -14.21 -18.05
C PRO A 72 -0.97 -15.01 -19.22
N ASN A 73 -0.93 -14.41 -20.41
CA ASN A 73 -0.54 -15.08 -21.65
C ASN A 73 0.83 -14.63 -22.18
N GLY A 74 1.64 -13.91 -21.38
CA GLY A 74 2.90 -13.35 -21.85
C GLY A 74 3.88 -13.01 -20.73
N TRP A 75 4.88 -12.18 -21.05
CA TRP A 75 5.90 -11.81 -20.06
C TRP A 75 5.33 -10.88 -19.00
N ARG A 76 5.70 -11.15 -17.74
CA ARG A 76 5.41 -10.30 -16.59
C ARG A 76 6.56 -9.34 -16.38
N TYR A 77 6.23 -8.07 -16.18
CA TYR A 77 7.20 -7.00 -15.98
C TYR A 77 6.99 -6.36 -14.62
N TRP A 78 8.08 -5.91 -14.01
CA TRP A 78 8.01 -4.95 -12.92
C TRP A 78 8.22 -3.54 -13.45
N LEU A 79 7.33 -2.67 -13.00
CA LEU A 79 7.38 -1.25 -13.18
C LEU A 79 7.51 -0.62 -11.80
N ILE A 80 8.32 0.43 -11.72
CA ILE A 80 8.53 1.19 -10.50
C ILE A 80 8.11 2.62 -10.81
N HIS A 81 7.10 3.09 -10.08
CA HIS A 81 6.70 4.49 -10.11
C HIS A 81 7.38 5.22 -8.95
N LEU A 82 8.16 6.26 -9.28
CA LEU A 82 8.85 7.14 -8.33
C LEU A 82 8.24 8.53 -8.41
N ALA A 83 7.83 9.10 -7.27
CA ALA A 83 7.30 10.46 -7.21
C ALA A 83 7.73 11.21 -5.95
N ASN A 84 7.77 12.54 -6.03
CA ASN A 84 8.05 13.42 -4.90
C ASN A 84 6.81 14.11 -4.31
N SER A 85 5.64 13.86 -4.90
CA SER A 85 4.36 14.44 -4.49
C SER A 85 3.32 13.35 -4.27
N TYR A 86 2.61 13.41 -3.13
CA TYR A 86 1.54 12.49 -2.81
C TYR A 86 0.45 12.54 -3.88
N ARG A 87 0.24 13.72 -4.50
CA ARG A 87 -0.76 13.91 -5.55
C ARG A 87 -0.42 13.13 -6.82
N ALA A 88 0.86 13.07 -7.19
CA ALA A 88 1.29 12.26 -8.33
C ALA A 88 1.08 10.76 -8.04
N ARG A 89 1.41 10.32 -6.82
CA ARG A 89 1.17 8.95 -6.36
C ARG A 89 -0.33 8.61 -6.32
N GLN A 90 -1.17 9.55 -5.89
CA GLN A 90 -2.62 9.42 -5.90
C GLN A 90 -3.18 9.27 -7.32
N VAL A 91 -2.81 10.17 -8.23
CA VAL A 91 -3.24 10.08 -9.64
C VAL A 91 -2.81 8.75 -10.25
N TYR A 92 -1.61 8.28 -9.91
CA TYR A 92 -1.12 6.98 -10.32
C TYR A 92 -2.04 5.85 -9.80
N ASN A 93 -2.38 5.85 -8.50
CA ASN A 93 -3.35 4.90 -7.93
C ASN A 93 -4.67 4.91 -8.66
N ASP A 94 -5.26 6.08 -8.88
CA ASP A 94 -6.55 6.18 -9.55
C ASP A 94 -6.50 5.58 -10.98
N ARG A 95 -5.36 5.73 -11.68
CA ARG A 95 -5.12 5.07 -12.98
C ARG A 95 -4.92 3.56 -12.89
N LEU A 96 -4.40 3.02 -11.78
CA LEU A 96 -4.30 1.57 -11.56
C LEU A 96 -5.68 0.93 -11.62
N HIS A 97 -6.63 1.48 -10.86
CA HIS A 97 -8.01 0.95 -10.79
C HIS A 97 -8.77 1.10 -12.10
N GLN A 98 -8.46 2.11 -12.93
CA GLN A 98 -9.04 2.25 -14.27
C GLN A 98 -8.54 1.18 -15.26
N ASN A 99 -7.34 0.64 -15.05
CA ASN A 99 -6.75 -0.41 -15.86
C ASN A 99 -6.73 -1.74 -15.09
N SER A 100 -7.82 -2.05 -14.38
CA SER A 100 -7.93 -3.25 -13.56
C SER A 100 -7.54 -4.52 -14.33
N GLU A 101 -7.05 -5.52 -13.59
CA GLU A 101 -6.58 -6.81 -14.11
C GLU A 101 -5.32 -6.77 -14.99
N THR A 102 -4.89 -5.61 -15.48
CA THR A 102 -3.60 -5.44 -16.19
C THR A 102 -2.41 -5.36 -15.24
N GLN A 103 -2.68 -5.12 -13.96
CA GLN A 103 -1.70 -5.04 -12.90
C GLN A 103 -2.17 -5.83 -11.70
N ALA A 104 -1.23 -6.32 -10.91
CA ALA A 104 -1.54 -7.07 -9.72
C ALA A 104 -0.53 -6.81 -8.61
N HIS A 105 -1.04 -6.85 -7.38
CA HIS A 105 -0.30 -6.69 -6.14
C HIS A 105 -0.52 -7.90 -5.23
N PHE A 106 0.54 -8.39 -4.59
CA PHE A 106 0.43 -9.48 -3.61
C PHE A 106 0.33 -8.93 -2.19
N GLY A 107 -0.76 -9.23 -1.50
CA GLY A 107 -0.94 -8.87 -0.10
C GLY A 107 -2.38 -8.60 0.28
N ARG A 108 -2.55 -8.04 1.48
CA ARG A 108 -3.87 -7.59 1.97
C ARG A 108 -4.39 -6.39 1.18
N SER A 109 -5.63 -5.98 1.45
CA SER A 109 -6.18 -4.74 0.90
C SER A 109 -6.16 -3.60 1.94
N GLY A 110 -6.75 -2.44 1.64
CA GLY A 110 -6.78 -1.32 2.59
C GLY A 110 -5.45 -0.58 2.77
N LEU A 111 -5.17 -0.10 3.98
CA LEU A 111 -3.86 0.48 4.33
C LEU A 111 -2.85 -0.63 4.61
N GLY A 112 -1.56 -0.35 4.38
CA GLY A 112 -0.51 -1.35 4.59
C GLY A 112 -0.45 -2.43 3.51
N MET A 113 -1.23 -2.33 2.44
CA MET A 113 -1.20 -3.25 1.30
C MET A 113 0.23 -3.45 0.74
N LEU A 114 1.06 -2.40 0.67
CA LEU A 114 2.44 -2.50 0.18
C LEU A 114 3.45 -2.92 1.27
N ALA A 115 3.02 -3.03 2.53
CA ALA A 115 3.86 -3.60 3.57
C ALA A 115 3.84 -5.12 3.39
N HIS A 116 5.00 -5.72 3.15
CA HIS A 116 5.09 -7.16 3.04
C HIS A 116 5.01 -7.79 4.43
N ASP A 117 3.92 -8.51 4.69
CA ASP A 117 3.83 -9.47 5.79
C ASP A 117 3.81 -10.89 5.22
N PRO A 118 4.87 -11.70 5.41
CA PRO A 118 4.93 -13.10 4.96
C PRO A 118 3.82 -13.98 5.56
N SER A 119 3.22 -13.56 6.68
CA SER A 119 2.15 -14.27 7.38
C SER A 119 0.74 -13.87 6.92
N GLU A 120 0.60 -12.72 6.26
CA GLU A 120 -0.67 -12.30 5.67
C GLU A 120 -0.97 -13.07 4.38
N GLY A 121 -2.26 -13.32 4.15
CA GLY A 121 -2.74 -14.21 3.09
C GLY A 121 -2.16 -13.87 1.70
N LYS A 122 -1.87 -14.94 0.93
CA LYS A 122 -1.29 -14.89 -0.44
C LYS A 122 -2.29 -14.43 -1.50
N THR A 123 -3.14 -13.47 -1.17
CA THR A 123 -4.24 -13.03 -2.04
C THR A 123 -3.71 -12.05 -3.08
N LEU A 124 -4.16 -12.22 -4.33
CA LEU A 124 -3.79 -11.35 -5.43
C LEU A 124 -4.80 -10.21 -5.54
N TYR A 125 -4.34 -8.98 -5.32
CA TYR A 125 -5.13 -7.78 -5.52
C TYR A 125 -5.05 -7.35 -6.99
N LEU A 126 -6.16 -7.50 -7.71
CA LEU A 126 -6.25 -7.26 -9.17
C LEU A 126 -6.75 -5.87 -9.56
N PHE A 127 -6.98 -4.98 -8.58
CA PHE A 127 -7.54 -3.64 -8.82
C PHE A 127 -8.92 -3.63 -9.51
N ASN A 128 -9.59 -4.78 -9.62
CA ASN A 128 -10.95 -4.89 -10.14
C ASN A 128 -11.97 -4.49 -9.07
N GLU A 129 -13.24 -4.40 -9.46
CA GLU A 129 -14.32 -3.91 -8.58
C GLU A 129 -14.45 -4.74 -7.29
N SER A 130 -14.35 -6.07 -7.39
CA SER A 130 -14.40 -6.95 -6.21
C SER A 130 -13.24 -6.70 -5.25
N ALA A 131 -12.01 -6.55 -5.76
CA ALA A 131 -10.85 -6.22 -4.94
C ALA A 131 -11.01 -4.82 -4.30
N ARG A 132 -11.55 -3.87 -5.05
CA ARG A 132 -11.83 -2.50 -4.59
C ARG A 132 -12.88 -2.47 -3.47
N ASP A 133 -13.90 -3.30 -3.54
CA ASP A 133 -14.91 -3.41 -2.48
C ASP A 133 -14.33 -3.99 -1.19
N GLN A 134 -13.48 -5.02 -1.29
CA GLN A 134 -12.74 -5.54 -0.13
C GLN A 134 -11.82 -4.46 0.48
N ALA A 135 -11.15 -3.66 -0.36
CA ALA A 135 -10.33 -2.55 0.11
C ALA A 135 -11.15 -1.51 0.87
N LYS A 136 -12.35 -1.16 0.40
CA LYS A 136 -13.23 -0.21 1.11
C LYS A 136 -13.60 -0.69 2.50
N ASP A 137 -13.89 -1.98 2.67
CA ASP A 137 -14.21 -2.54 3.97
C ASP A 137 -13.00 -2.50 4.91
N GLN A 138 -11.81 -2.89 4.43
CA GLN A 138 -10.59 -2.82 5.25
C GLN A 138 -10.20 -1.38 5.61
N LEU A 139 -10.37 -0.42 4.70
CA LEU A 139 -10.10 1.00 4.97
C LEU A 139 -10.93 1.55 6.14
N ARG A 140 -12.16 1.05 6.37
CA ARG A 140 -12.99 1.51 7.48
C ARG A 140 -12.38 1.18 8.84
N GLU A 141 -11.66 0.06 8.94
CA GLU A 141 -10.98 -0.38 10.16
C GLU A 141 -9.56 0.19 10.24
N ASP A 142 -8.85 0.21 9.12
CA ASP A 142 -7.44 0.63 9.06
C ASP A 142 -7.25 2.11 9.37
N ILE A 143 -8.15 2.98 8.89
CA ILE A 143 -7.98 4.43 9.03
C ILE A 143 -8.08 4.87 10.50
N PRO A 144 -9.11 4.51 11.29
CA PRO A 144 -9.14 4.80 12.72
C PRO A 144 -7.92 4.25 13.46
N LYS A 145 -7.51 3.00 13.17
CA LYS A 145 -6.33 2.39 13.78
C LYS A 145 -5.06 3.19 13.48
N PHE A 146 -4.85 3.59 12.21
CA PHE A 146 -3.73 4.42 11.81
C PHE A 146 -3.68 5.75 12.58
N LEU A 147 -4.83 6.42 12.76
CA LEU A 147 -4.91 7.66 13.51
C LEU A 147 -4.55 7.46 14.99
N TYR A 148 -5.08 6.39 15.60
CA TYR A 148 -4.81 6.04 16.98
C TYR A 148 -3.31 5.81 17.24
N ASP A 149 -2.66 5.06 16.34
CA ASP A 149 -1.25 4.70 16.46
C ASP A 149 -0.29 5.87 16.13
N SER A 150 -0.73 6.84 15.32
CA SER A 150 0.13 7.89 14.77
C SER A 150 0.06 9.20 15.56
N VAL A 151 -1.09 9.89 15.48
CA VAL A 151 -1.30 11.25 16.02
C VAL A 151 -2.81 11.51 16.20
N PRO A 152 -3.24 12.22 17.27
CA PRO A 152 -4.67 12.44 17.54
C PRO A 152 -5.43 13.23 16.46
N ALA A 153 -4.72 14.09 15.70
CA ALA A 153 -5.28 14.86 14.60
C ALA A 153 -4.18 15.23 13.59
N LEU A 154 -4.55 15.28 12.31
CA LEU A 154 -3.65 15.70 11.22
C LEU A 154 -4.44 16.24 10.03
N SER A 155 -3.76 17.01 9.16
CA SER A 155 -4.39 17.46 7.91
C SER A 155 -4.62 16.31 6.93
N VAL A 156 -5.64 16.43 6.08
CA VAL A 156 -5.87 15.46 4.98
C VAL A 156 -4.64 15.33 4.07
N ARG A 157 -3.94 16.43 3.81
CA ARG A 157 -2.65 16.41 3.09
C ARG A 157 -1.63 15.50 3.77
N GLU A 158 -1.41 15.73 5.05
CA GLU A 158 -0.44 14.97 5.83
C GLU A 158 -0.82 13.50 5.92
N PHE A 159 -2.11 13.20 6.06
CA PHE A 159 -2.62 11.84 6.02
C PHE A 159 -2.26 11.15 4.71
N PHE A 160 -2.55 11.77 3.56
CA PHE A 160 -2.15 11.23 2.25
C PHE A 160 -0.64 11.08 2.09
N GLU A 161 0.14 12.06 2.57
CA GLU A 161 1.61 12.00 2.56
C GLU A 161 2.15 10.80 3.36
N ARG A 162 1.47 10.40 4.44
CA ARG A 162 1.86 9.26 5.29
C ARG A 162 1.41 7.90 4.75
N ILE A 163 0.23 7.81 4.14
CA ILE A 163 -0.33 6.49 3.76
C ILE A 163 0.08 6.01 2.37
N TYR A 164 0.36 6.90 1.41
CA TYR A 164 0.44 6.49 0.00
C TYR A 164 1.70 5.73 -0.41
N ASN A 165 2.68 5.59 0.49
CA ASN A 165 3.76 4.60 0.34
C ASN A 165 3.32 3.18 0.69
N ASN A 166 2.27 3.04 1.50
CA ASN A 166 1.88 1.76 2.05
C ASN A 166 0.55 1.26 1.46
N THR A 167 -0.08 2.01 0.56
CA THR A 167 -1.31 1.57 -0.09
C THR A 167 -1.46 2.13 -1.51
N PRO A 168 -1.97 1.33 -2.46
CA PRO A 168 -2.45 1.80 -3.75
C PRO A 168 -3.97 2.03 -3.77
N ALA A 169 -4.63 2.16 -2.61
CA ALA A 169 -6.07 2.42 -2.53
C ALA A 169 -6.47 3.69 -3.31
N HIS A 170 -7.65 3.64 -3.94
CA HIS A 170 -8.21 4.74 -4.71
C HIS A 170 -8.59 5.90 -3.80
N SER A 171 -8.39 7.15 -4.24
CA SER A 171 -8.64 8.29 -3.35
C SER A 171 -10.09 8.45 -2.93
N ASP A 172 -11.04 8.12 -3.82
CA ASP A 172 -12.47 8.18 -3.50
C ASP A 172 -12.83 7.20 -2.38
N ASP A 173 -12.20 6.02 -2.35
CA ASP A 173 -12.49 5.01 -1.34
C ASP A 173 -11.93 5.44 0.02
N ILE A 174 -10.74 6.03 0.05
CA ILE A 174 -10.15 6.61 1.27
C ILE A 174 -11.04 7.74 1.81
N ASN A 175 -11.47 8.66 0.93
CA ASN A 175 -12.35 9.77 1.29
C ASN A 175 -13.72 9.28 1.78
N ALA A 176 -14.29 8.26 1.15
CA ALA A 176 -15.53 7.63 1.58
C ALA A 176 -15.37 6.94 2.95
N ALA A 177 -14.27 6.21 3.16
CA ALA A 177 -13.97 5.56 4.43
C ALA A 177 -13.85 6.58 5.57
N LEU A 178 -13.09 7.67 5.37
CA LEU A 178 -12.98 8.78 6.33
C LEU A 178 -14.34 9.36 6.71
N LEU A 179 -15.23 9.59 5.75
CA LEU A 179 -16.56 10.16 5.98
C LEU A 179 -17.55 9.18 6.61
N SER A 180 -17.41 7.89 6.32
CA SER A 180 -18.26 6.84 6.86
C SER A 180 -17.91 6.44 8.30
N SER A 181 -16.75 6.87 8.81
CA SER A 181 -16.30 6.51 10.15
C SER A 181 -17.21 7.09 11.24
N ASN A 182 -17.59 6.23 12.18
CA ASN A 182 -18.33 6.64 13.37
C ASN A 182 -17.43 7.32 14.41
N GLU A 183 -16.11 7.15 14.31
CA GLU A 183 -15.13 7.62 15.29
C GLU A 183 -14.43 8.90 14.85
N ILE A 184 -14.36 9.16 13.54
CA ILE A 184 -13.59 10.27 12.96
C ILE A 184 -14.51 11.35 12.42
N GLU A 185 -14.11 12.61 12.56
CA GLU A 185 -14.70 13.73 11.84
C GLU A 185 -13.65 14.48 11.02
N ILE A 186 -14.10 15.07 9.91
CA ILE A 186 -13.28 15.96 9.08
C ILE A 186 -13.72 17.40 9.32
N GLN A 187 -12.84 18.19 9.91
CA GLN A 187 -13.06 19.59 10.27
C GLN A 187 -12.55 20.51 9.16
N THR A 188 -13.35 21.51 8.78
CA THR A 188 -12.94 22.53 7.81
C THR A 188 -12.04 23.57 8.47
N ALA A 189 -11.27 24.31 7.68
CA ALA A 189 -10.47 25.43 8.18
C ALA A 189 -11.29 26.52 8.91
N THR A 190 -12.60 26.58 8.66
CA THR A 190 -13.55 27.53 9.28
C THR A 190 -14.28 26.94 10.50
N GLY A 191 -13.89 25.76 10.98
CA GLY A 191 -14.49 25.11 12.16
C GLY A 191 -15.79 24.33 11.90
N GLY A 192 -16.19 24.18 10.64
CA GLY A 192 -17.31 23.31 10.24
C GLY A 192 -16.87 21.84 10.15
N THR A 193 -17.79 20.95 9.76
CA THR A 193 -17.47 19.54 9.49
C THR A 193 -17.95 19.12 8.11
N ARG A 194 -17.17 18.28 7.40
CA ARG A 194 -17.58 17.75 6.09
C ARG A 194 -18.70 16.72 6.23
N ARG A 195 -19.53 16.64 5.19
CA ARG A 195 -20.66 15.69 5.07
C ARG A 195 -20.65 14.89 3.77
N LYS A 196 -19.79 15.26 2.81
CA LYS A 196 -19.64 14.60 1.52
C LYS A 196 -18.17 14.36 1.23
N ALA A 197 -17.84 13.15 0.79
CA ALA A 197 -16.48 12.72 0.51
C ALA A 197 -15.79 13.58 -0.58
N ASN A 198 -16.54 13.98 -1.61
CA ASN A 198 -16.02 14.81 -2.70
C ASN A 198 -15.79 16.29 -2.33
N GLN A 199 -16.13 16.70 -1.10
CA GLN A 199 -15.91 18.05 -0.58
C GLN A 199 -14.73 18.11 0.39
N ILE A 200 -14.00 17.01 0.59
CA ILE A 200 -12.82 16.99 1.45
C ILE A 200 -11.68 17.73 0.75
N HIS A 201 -11.07 18.68 1.45
CA HIS A 201 -9.90 19.41 0.99
C HIS A 201 -8.66 19.03 1.78
N THR A 202 -7.50 19.23 1.15
CA THR A 202 -6.18 18.88 1.71
C THR A 202 -5.83 19.66 2.98
N THR A 203 -6.47 20.81 3.20
CA THR A 203 -6.31 21.66 4.38
C THR A 203 -7.29 21.31 5.51
N ASP A 204 -8.28 20.44 5.24
CA ASP A 204 -9.19 19.98 6.29
C ASP A 204 -8.41 19.10 7.29
N ILE A 205 -8.88 19.05 8.54
CA ILE A 205 -8.28 18.29 9.63
C ILE A 205 -9.09 17.03 9.89
N ILE A 206 -8.41 15.89 9.91
CA ILE A 206 -8.94 14.59 10.34
C ILE A 206 -8.67 14.48 11.84
N ALA A 207 -9.72 14.24 12.63
CA ALA A 207 -9.61 14.09 14.08
C ALA A 207 -10.64 13.10 14.60
N PHE A 208 -10.35 12.48 15.75
CA PHE A 208 -11.38 11.72 16.48
C PHE A 208 -12.50 12.64 16.96
N LYS A 209 -13.74 12.19 16.83
CA LYS A 209 -14.91 12.85 17.41
C LYS A 209 -14.71 12.92 18.92
N LYS A 210 -15.04 14.07 19.51
CA LYS A 210 -15.10 14.19 20.97
C LYS A 210 -16.20 13.28 21.49
N GLN A 211 -15.83 12.14 22.06
CA GLN A 211 -16.78 11.25 22.71
C GLN A 211 -17.41 11.97 23.90
N ARG A 212 -18.72 12.19 23.85
CA ARG A 212 -19.43 12.94 24.90
C ARG A 212 -19.95 12.06 26.04
N SER A 213 -19.93 10.73 25.92
CA SER A 213 -20.41 9.83 26.96
C SER A 213 -20.00 8.37 26.73
N PHE A 214 -19.75 7.63 27.82
CA PHE A 214 -19.75 6.17 27.85
C PHE A 214 -21.13 5.71 28.33
N PHE A 215 -21.77 4.80 27.60
CA PHE A 215 -22.94 4.07 28.08
C PHE A 215 -22.47 2.73 28.63
N PHE A 216 -22.58 2.53 29.93
CA PHE A 216 -22.44 1.22 30.55
C PHE A 216 -23.84 0.60 30.67
N PRO A 217 -24.15 -0.50 29.96
CA PRO A 217 -25.38 -1.25 30.23
C PRO A 217 -25.31 -1.81 31.65
N LYS A 218 -26.43 -1.72 32.38
CA LYS A 218 -26.61 -2.30 33.71
C LYS A 218 -26.77 -3.81 33.64
#